data_AF-A0AAV4DSZ4-F1
#
_entry.id   AF-A0AAV4DSZ4-F1
#
_cell.length_a   1.000
_cell.length_b   1.000
_cell.length_c   1.000
_cell.angle_alpha   90.00
_cell.angle_beta   90.00
_cell.angle_gamma   90.00
#
_symmetry.space_group_name_H-M   'P 1'
#
loop_
_entity.id
_entity.type
_entity.pdbx_description
1 polymer ?
#
loop_
_entity_poly.entity_id
_entity_poly.type
_entity_poly.pdbx_seq_one_letter_code
_entity_poly.pdbx_strand_id
1 'polypeptide(L)'
;MSDDQEPSATSDTLSKPLFRDITADDYDPEITEIESLCMNCEEQGITKLFLTKIPFFREVIVSSFACDECGYKNAELQPGGRIQDRGVSYKLTVKQINDINRQVVQTQYATIKIPHLEFEIPPGKSVLTTIEGIIDRAVEGLEQDQVLRRIQHPEVAEQIDNFVSKLKELKEVKAPWQMIIEDPSGNSFVENPYPFSSYCQFLMQEL
;
A
#
# COMPACT_ATOMS: atom_id res chain seq x y z
N MET A 1 22.32 15.21 -63.72
CA MET A 1 21.87 16.33 -62.87
C MET A 1 20.58 15.90 -62.23
N SER A 2 20.68 15.36 -61.03
CA SER A 2 19.61 15.15 -60.06
C SER A 2 20.32 14.62 -58.82
N ASP A 3 20.75 15.58 -58.01
CA ASP A 3 21.27 15.38 -56.66
C ASP A 3 20.11 14.87 -55.79
N ASP A 4 20.13 13.58 -55.45
CA ASP A 4 19.27 13.03 -54.41
C ASP A 4 20.08 12.95 -53.12
N GLN A 5 19.88 13.98 -52.30
CA GLN A 5 20.54 14.20 -51.04
C GLN A 5 19.89 13.32 -49.96
N GLU A 6 20.67 12.40 -49.37
CA GLU A 6 20.28 11.62 -48.20
C GLU A 6 19.89 12.56 -47.04
N PRO A 7 18.71 12.38 -46.41
CA PRO A 7 18.40 13.11 -45.19
C PRO A 7 19.18 12.50 -44.02
N SER A 8 20.09 13.32 -43.50
CA SER A 8 20.91 13.11 -42.31
C SER A 8 20.10 12.66 -41.10
N ALA A 9 20.53 11.56 -40.47
CA ALA A 9 20.09 11.17 -39.14
C ALA A 9 20.53 12.21 -38.11
N THR A 10 19.58 12.99 -37.59
CA THR A 10 19.79 13.81 -36.39
C THR A 10 19.54 12.93 -35.16
N SER A 11 20.64 12.57 -34.51
CA SER A 11 20.69 12.06 -33.15
C SER A 11 20.15 13.12 -32.18
N ASP A 12 19.01 12.87 -31.55
CA ASP A 12 18.66 13.35 -30.20
C ASP A 12 17.26 12.82 -29.83
N THR A 13 17.19 11.53 -29.51
CA THR A 13 16.08 10.99 -28.72
C THR A 13 16.66 10.67 -27.35
N LEU A 14 16.73 11.69 -26.49
CA LEU A 14 16.95 11.52 -25.06
C LEU A 14 15.84 10.60 -24.55
N SER A 15 16.16 9.32 -24.37
CA SER A 15 15.28 8.32 -23.77
C SER A 15 14.89 8.79 -22.37
N LYS A 16 13.64 9.21 -22.20
CA LYS A 16 13.11 9.58 -20.88
C LYS A 16 13.24 8.39 -19.92
N PRO A 17 13.52 8.62 -18.62
CA PRO A 17 13.62 7.55 -17.64
C PRO A 17 12.24 6.91 -17.38
N LEU A 18 12.21 5.58 -17.21
CA LEU A 18 10.98 4.79 -17.03
C LEU A 18 10.19 5.17 -15.77
N PHE A 19 10.86 5.60 -14.70
CA PHE A 19 10.25 6.11 -13.47
C PHE A 19 10.53 7.60 -13.34
N ARG A 20 9.47 8.41 -13.22
CA ARG A 20 9.55 9.89 -13.18
C ARG A 20 8.93 10.45 -11.91
N ASP A 21 9.50 11.51 -11.37
CA ASP A 21 8.94 12.21 -10.21
C ASP A 21 7.60 12.86 -10.57
N ILE A 22 6.63 12.83 -9.64
CA ILE A 22 5.36 13.55 -9.80
C ILE A 22 5.65 15.05 -9.57
N THR A 23 5.70 15.84 -10.64
CA THR A 23 5.81 17.31 -10.55
C THR A 23 4.56 17.97 -11.11
N ALA A 24 4.19 19.13 -10.54
CA ALA A 24 3.03 19.89 -10.99
C ALA A 24 3.17 20.43 -12.43
N ASP A 25 4.39 20.42 -12.97
CA ASP A 25 4.73 20.89 -14.31
C ASP A 25 4.74 19.75 -15.35
N ASP A 26 4.48 18.50 -14.95
CA ASP A 26 4.39 17.35 -15.88
C ASP A 26 2.97 17.19 -16.41
N TYR A 27 2.69 17.87 -17.53
CA TYR A 27 1.36 17.89 -18.16
C TYR A 27 1.00 16.61 -18.94
N ASP A 28 1.94 15.66 -19.07
CA ASP A 28 1.75 14.40 -19.80
C ASP A 28 2.37 13.22 -19.04
N PRO A 29 1.69 12.69 -18.01
CA PRO A 29 2.11 11.46 -17.38
C PRO A 29 2.07 10.35 -18.44
N GLU A 30 3.22 9.80 -18.81
CA GLU A 30 3.33 8.67 -19.76
C GLU A 30 2.67 7.42 -19.14
N ILE A 31 1.36 7.32 -19.27
CA ILE A 31 0.55 6.18 -18.84
C ILE A 31 0.65 5.12 -19.92
N THR A 32 1.08 3.92 -19.55
CA THR A 32 1.07 2.75 -20.44
C THR A 32 -0.27 2.05 -20.31
N GLU A 33 -1.02 1.92 -21.40
CA GLU A 33 -2.30 1.19 -21.41
C GLU A 33 -2.12 -0.20 -22.04
N ILE A 34 -2.64 -1.23 -21.37
CA ILE A 34 -2.52 -2.62 -21.80
C ILE A 34 -3.90 -3.30 -21.69
N GLU A 35 -4.32 -4.01 -22.73
CA GLU A 35 -5.49 -4.89 -22.65
C GLU A 35 -5.20 -6.07 -21.72
N SER A 36 -6.10 -6.34 -20.78
CA SER A 36 -5.92 -7.36 -19.75
C SER A 36 -7.22 -8.09 -19.45
N LEU A 37 -7.11 -9.36 -19.09
CA LEU A 37 -8.26 -10.21 -18.77
C LEU A 37 -8.98 -9.71 -17.50
N CYS A 38 -10.29 -9.50 -17.57
CA CYS A 38 -11.14 -9.21 -16.44
C CYS A 38 -11.34 -10.47 -15.60
N MET A 39 -10.87 -10.47 -14.35
CA MET A 39 -11.04 -11.63 -13.46
C MET A 39 -12.48 -11.81 -12.95
N ASN A 40 -13.41 -10.91 -13.30
CA ASN A 40 -14.81 -10.98 -12.88
C ASN A 40 -15.74 -11.54 -13.98
N CYS A 41 -15.53 -11.14 -15.24
CA CYS A 41 -16.38 -11.57 -16.36
C CYS A 41 -15.61 -12.25 -17.50
N GLU A 42 -14.29 -12.41 -17.36
CA GLU A 42 -13.39 -13.06 -18.32
C GLU A 42 -13.31 -12.38 -19.72
N GLU A 43 -13.91 -11.19 -19.86
CA GLU A 43 -13.75 -10.33 -21.04
C GLU A 43 -12.50 -9.44 -20.90
N GLN A 44 -12.12 -8.74 -21.98
CA GLN A 44 -11.00 -7.81 -21.96
C GLN A 44 -11.37 -6.47 -21.33
N GLY A 45 -10.56 -6.03 -20.37
CA GLY A 45 -10.55 -4.68 -19.83
C GLY A 45 -9.24 -3.96 -20.13
N ILE A 46 -9.11 -2.75 -19.59
CA ILE A 46 -7.92 -1.91 -19.78
C ILE A 46 -7.21 -1.78 -18.44
N THR A 47 -5.91 -2.10 -18.42
CA THR A 47 -5.00 -1.80 -17.31
C THR A 47 -4.14 -0.58 -17.68
N LYS A 48 -4.25 0.47 -16.89
CA LYS A 48 -3.39 1.67 -16.98
C LYS A 48 -2.25 1.54 -15.98
N LEU A 49 -1.02 1.54 -16.46
CA LEU A 49 0.20 1.53 -15.66
C LEU A 49 0.79 2.94 -15.61
N PHE A 50 0.99 3.44 -14.40
CA PHE A 50 1.64 4.71 -14.14
C PHE A 50 2.90 4.45 -13.29
N LEU A 51 4.06 4.57 -13.93
CA LEU A 51 5.36 4.33 -13.31
C LEU A 51 5.92 5.65 -12.81
N THR A 52 5.99 5.81 -11.49
CA THR A 52 6.33 7.09 -10.89
C THR A 52 7.22 6.96 -9.67
N LYS A 53 7.84 8.07 -9.29
CA LYS A 53 8.59 8.21 -8.06
C LYS A 53 7.79 9.04 -7.08
N ILE A 54 7.44 8.43 -5.97
CA ILE A 54 6.78 9.09 -4.84
C ILE A 54 7.85 9.34 -3.78
N PRO A 55 7.90 10.53 -3.15
CA PRO A 55 8.72 10.76 -1.98
C PRO A 55 8.58 9.60 -0.98
N PHE A 56 9.69 9.10 -0.46
CA PHE A 56 9.78 7.95 0.45
C PHE A 56 9.46 6.57 -0.15
N PHE A 57 8.67 6.47 -1.22
CA PHE A 57 8.35 5.19 -1.90
C PHE A 57 9.24 4.88 -3.11
N ARG A 58 10.23 5.74 -3.37
CA ARG A 58 11.25 5.64 -4.43
C ARG A 58 10.66 5.42 -5.82
N GLU A 59 10.46 4.18 -6.25
CA GLU A 59 9.98 3.78 -7.58
C GLU A 59 8.75 2.89 -7.40
N VAL A 60 7.62 3.29 -7.99
CA VAL A 60 6.31 2.64 -7.80
C VAL A 60 5.63 2.47 -9.15
N ILE A 61 4.84 1.41 -9.27
CA ILE A 61 3.98 1.12 -10.40
C ILE A 61 2.56 1.14 -9.88
N VAL A 62 1.78 2.13 -10.28
CA VAL A 62 0.34 2.19 -10.01
C VAL A 62 -0.38 1.54 -11.19
N SER A 63 -1.06 0.43 -10.95
CA SER A 63 -1.89 -0.25 -11.95
C SER A 63 -3.36 -0.03 -11.65
N SER A 64 -4.09 0.55 -12.59
CA SER A 64 -5.54 0.75 -12.51
C SER A 64 -6.23 -0.04 -13.62
N PHE A 65 -6.96 -1.08 -13.24
CA PHE A 65 -7.78 -1.89 -14.12
C PHE A 65 -9.22 -1.39 -14.14
N ALA A 66 -9.82 -1.30 -15.33
CA ALA A 66 -11.24 -1.08 -15.52
C ALA A 66 -11.78 -1.97 -16.66
N CYS A 67 -12.93 -2.60 -16.42
CA CYS A 67 -13.67 -3.36 -17.42
C CYS A 67 -14.97 -2.62 -17.77
N ASP A 68 -15.14 -2.27 -19.04
CA ASP A 68 -16.33 -1.56 -19.53
C ASP A 68 -17.54 -2.49 -19.66
N GLU A 69 -17.33 -3.80 -19.86
CA GLU A 69 -18.40 -4.79 -20.02
C GLU A 69 -19.17 -5.06 -18.71
N CYS A 70 -18.45 -5.25 -17.60
CA CYS A 70 -19.08 -5.59 -16.31
C CYS A 70 -18.92 -4.50 -15.23
N GLY A 71 -18.18 -3.43 -15.51
CA GLY A 71 -17.94 -2.33 -14.57
C GLY A 71 -16.95 -2.63 -13.43
N TYR A 72 -16.27 -3.77 -13.45
CA TYR A 72 -15.28 -4.12 -12.42
C TYR A 72 -14.06 -3.20 -12.51
N LYS A 73 -13.56 -2.75 -11.35
CA LYS A 73 -12.39 -1.87 -11.24
C LYS A 73 -11.47 -2.36 -10.12
N ASN A 74 -10.17 -2.30 -10.35
CA ASN A 74 -9.17 -2.63 -9.36
C ASN A 74 -7.99 -1.66 -9.47
N ALA A 75 -7.45 -1.21 -8.33
CA ALA A 75 -6.25 -0.38 -8.31
C ALA A 75 -5.23 -1.03 -7.36
N GLU A 76 -4.01 -1.19 -7.84
CA GLU A 76 -2.91 -1.80 -7.09
C GLU A 76 -1.67 -0.91 -7.19
N LEU A 77 -0.89 -0.87 -6.11
CA LEU A 77 0.39 -0.19 -6.05
C LEU A 77 1.48 -1.24 -5.84
N GLN A 78 2.40 -1.32 -6.78
CA GLN A 78 3.51 -2.26 -6.78
C GLN A 78 4.84 -1.52 -6.64
N PRO A 79 5.82 -2.06 -5.89
CA PRO A 79 7.17 -1.50 -5.89
C PRO A 79 7.83 -1.73 -7.25
N GLY A 80 8.34 -0.66 -7.85
CA GLY A 80 9.05 -0.69 -9.14
C GLY A 80 10.55 -1.00 -9.01
N GLY A 81 11.10 -0.83 -7.82
CA GLY A 81 12.50 -1.14 -7.50
C GLY A 81 12.74 -2.61 -7.11
N ARG A 82 14.01 -3.00 -7.04
CA ARG A 82 14.42 -4.30 -6.49
C ARG A 82 14.07 -4.38 -4.99
N ILE A 83 14.00 -5.60 -4.46
CA ILE A 83 14.05 -5.85 -3.00
C ILE A 83 15.23 -5.05 -2.44
N GLN A 84 15.02 -4.34 -1.34
CA GLN A 84 16.06 -3.53 -0.71
C GLN A 84 17.17 -4.41 -0.13
N ASP A 85 18.35 -3.84 0.06
CA ASP A 85 19.48 -4.56 0.69
C ASP A 85 19.18 -4.98 2.14
N ARG A 86 18.19 -4.32 2.78
CA ARG A 86 17.77 -4.55 4.17
C ARG A 86 16.26 -4.50 4.31
N GLY A 87 15.73 -5.26 5.27
CA GLY A 87 14.33 -5.16 5.66
C GLY A 87 14.09 -3.87 6.46
N VAL A 88 12.83 -3.51 6.64
CA VAL A 88 12.44 -2.39 7.49
C VAL A 88 11.54 -2.88 8.62
N SER A 89 11.80 -2.39 9.84
CA SER A 89 10.91 -2.54 10.99
C SER A 89 10.51 -1.16 11.51
N TYR A 90 9.21 -0.87 11.42
CA TYR A 90 8.62 0.35 11.95
C TYR A 90 7.96 0.06 13.30
N LYS A 91 8.52 0.61 14.38
CA LYS A 91 7.89 0.59 15.71
C LYS A 91 7.22 1.92 15.97
N LEU A 92 5.89 1.94 15.85
CA LEU A 92 5.08 3.13 16.07
C LEU A 92 4.43 3.09 17.44
N THR A 93 4.54 4.18 18.19
CA THR A 93 3.73 4.40 19.40
C THR A 93 2.63 5.41 19.07
N VAL A 94 1.38 4.94 19.03
CA VAL A 94 0.19 5.76 18.81
C VAL A 94 -0.19 6.41 20.13
N LYS A 95 -0.18 7.75 20.18
CA LYS A 95 -0.45 8.53 21.41
C LYS A 95 -1.64 9.47 21.26
N GLN A 96 -1.95 9.88 20.03
CA GLN A 96 -3.01 10.84 19.74
C GLN A 96 -3.88 10.36 18.57
N ILE A 97 -5.10 10.89 18.47
CA ILE A 97 -6.01 10.54 17.36
C ILE A 97 -5.43 10.88 15.99
N ASN A 98 -4.52 11.86 15.90
CA ASN A 98 -3.88 12.19 14.63
C ASN A 98 -2.86 11.13 14.20
N ASP A 99 -2.35 10.31 15.13
CA ASP A 99 -1.40 9.25 14.81
C ASP A 99 -2.07 8.12 14.02
N ILE A 100 -3.36 7.86 14.22
CA ILE A 100 -4.08 6.80 13.45
C ILE A 100 -4.37 7.20 12.00
N ASN A 101 -4.26 8.50 11.68
CA ASN A 101 -4.47 9.03 10.33
C ASN A 101 -3.23 8.94 9.44
N ARG A 102 -2.08 8.54 9.99
CA ARG A 102 -0.84 8.46 9.22
C ARG A 102 -0.99 7.47 8.08
N GLN A 103 -0.55 7.87 6.90
CA GLN A 103 -0.54 6.99 5.74
C GLN A 103 0.46 5.85 5.95
N VAL A 104 0.04 4.66 5.58
CA VAL A 104 0.82 3.44 5.61
C VAL A 104 0.76 2.83 4.23
N VAL A 105 1.93 2.51 3.69
CA VAL A 105 2.03 1.61 2.55
C VAL A 105 2.52 0.28 3.08
N GLN A 106 1.63 -0.70 3.02
CA GLN A 106 1.92 -2.08 3.39
C GLN A 106 2.20 -2.85 2.11
N THR A 107 3.36 -3.51 2.03
CA THR A 107 3.62 -4.43 0.91
C THR A 107 3.08 -5.81 1.21
N GLN A 108 2.99 -6.64 0.18
CA GLN A 108 2.54 -8.02 0.31
C GLN A 108 3.40 -8.91 1.22
N TYR A 109 4.62 -8.49 1.56
CA TYR A 109 5.53 -9.23 2.44
C TYR A 109 5.49 -8.74 3.89
N ALA A 110 4.78 -7.64 4.15
CA ALA A 110 4.78 -6.99 5.45
C ALA A 110 3.87 -7.69 6.45
N THR A 111 4.40 -7.88 7.65
CA THR A 111 3.69 -8.39 8.82
C THR A 111 3.38 -7.24 9.77
N ILE A 112 2.14 -7.16 10.26
CA ILE A 112 1.71 -6.11 11.20
C ILE A 112 1.41 -6.74 12.55
N LYS A 113 1.94 -6.17 13.62
CA LYS A 113 1.76 -6.67 14.99
C LYS A 113 1.24 -5.56 15.91
N ILE A 114 0.34 -5.92 16.81
CA ILE A 114 -0.08 -5.08 17.95
C ILE A 114 0.25 -5.87 19.22
N PRO A 115 1.47 -5.71 19.76
CA PRO A 115 1.98 -6.60 20.83
C PRO A 115 1.11 -6.63 22.08
N HIS A 116 0.49 -5.50 22.44
CA HIS A 116 -0.36 -5.41 23.63
C HIS A 116 -1.63 -6.27 23.54
N LEU A 117 -2.11 -6.54 22.33
CA LEU A 117 -3.27 -7.41 22.08
C LEU A 117 -2.88 -8.81 21.61
N GLU A 118 -1.57 -9.12 21.54
CA GLU A 118 -1.06 -10.35 20.94
C GLU A 118 -1.64 -10.61 19.53
N PHE A 119 -1.85 -9.52 18.78
CA PHE A 119 -2.45 -9.56 17.46
C PHE A 119 -1.40 -9.49 16.36
N GLU A 120 -1.55 -10.33 15.34
CA GLU A 120 -0.68 -10.35 14.17
C GLU A 120 -1.51 -10.49 12.88
N ILE A 121 -1.21 -9.64 11.91
CA ILE A 121 -1.72 -9.72 10.55
C ILE A 121 -0.58 -10.25 9.67
N PRO A 122 -0.72 -11.44 9.09
CA PRO A 122 0.31 -12.01 8.24
C PRO A 122 0.44 -11.25 6.91
N PRO A 123 1.52 -11.51 6.15
CA PRO A 123 1.70 -10.98 4.79
C PRO A 123 0.48 -11.23 3.90
N GLY A 124 0.09 -10.21 3.13
CA GLY A 124 -1.18 -10.16 2.41
C GLY A 124 -1.09 -9.41 1.07
N LYS A 125 -2.12 -8.64 0.72
CA LYS A 125 -2.08 -7.79 -0.48
C LYS A 125 -1.37 -6.47 -0.19
N SER A 126 -0.61 -5.96 -1.16
CA SER A 126 -0.04 -4.62 -1.07
C SER A 126 -1.15 -3.58 -1.06
N VAL A 127 -1.11 -2.63 -0.13
CA VAL A 127 -2.17 -1.63 0.02
C VAL A 127 -1.61 -0.29 0.54
N LEU A 128 -2.11 0.80 -0.05
CA LEU A 128 -1.98 2.15 0.50
C LEU A 128 -3.19 2.43 1.38
N THR A 129 -2.95 2.72 2.65
CA THR A 129 -4.00 2.87 3.66
C THR A 129 -3.54 3.79 4.79
N THR A 130 -4.28 3.81 5.90
CA THR A 130 -3.90 4.48 7.15
C THR A 130 -3.81 3.45 8.27
N ILE A 131 -3.27 3.82 9.42
CA ILE A 131 -3.30 2.94 10.61
C ILE A 131 -4.73 2.61 11.01
N GLU A 132 -5.64 3.59 10.94
CA GLU A 132 -7.07 3.36 11.12
C GLU A 132 -7.60 2.31 10.12
N GLY A 133 -7.29 2.48 8.83
CA GLY A 133 -7.74 1.55 7.79
C GLY A 133 -7.20 0.12 7.94
N ILE A 134 -6.02 -0.05 8.56
CA ILE A 134 -5.50 -1.38 8.92
C ILE A 134 -6.36 -2.03 10.01
N ILE A 135 -6.75 -1.26 11.03
CA ILE A 135 -7.62 -1.75 12.11
C ILE A 135 -9.00 -2.11 11.55
N ASP A 136 -9.57 -1.25 10.70
CA ASP A 136 -10.88 -1.48 10.12
C ASP A 136 -10.91 -2.75 9.25
N ARG A 137 -9.89 -2.97 8.41
CA ARG A 137 -9.79 -4.22 7.64
C ARG A 137 -9.63 -5.45 8.52
N ALA A 138 -8.87 -5.35 9.61
CA ALA A 138 -8.73 -6.45 10.56
C ALA A 138 -10.08 -6.79 11.22
N VAL A 139 -10.85 -5.77 11.60
CA VAL A 139 -12.21 -5.93 12.14
C VAL A 139 -13.13 -6.57 11.11
N GLU A 140 -13.17 -6.06 9.88
CA GLU A 140 -13.99 -6.61 8.78
C GLU A 140 -13.66 -8.08 8.52
N GLY A 141 -12.37 -8.44 8.47
CA GLY A 141 -11.93 -9.83 8.26
C GLY A 141 -12.32 -10.77 9.41
N LEU A 142 -12.32 -10.28 10.65
CA LEU A 142 -12.78 -11.06 11.80
C LEU A 142 -14.32 -11.22 11.80
N GLU A 143 -15.05 -10.17 11.43
CA GLU A 143 -16.52 -10.13 11.43
C GLU A 143 -17.16 -10.91 10.27
N GLN A 144 -16.46 -11.07 9.13
CA GLN A 144 -17.01 -11.64 7.89
C GLN A 144 -17.76 -12.97 8.08
N ASP A 145 -17.23 -13.91 8.87
CA ASP A 145 -17.85 -15.22 9.10
C ASP A 145 -18.56 -15.35 10.45
N GLN A 146 -18.68 -14.26 11.23
CA GLN A 146 -19.21 -14.34 12.60
C GLN A 146 -20.64 -14.88 12.66
N VAL A 147 -21.48 -14.61 11.65
CA VAL A 147 -22.85 -15.15 11.59
C VAL A 147 -22.85 -16.67 11.59
N LEU A 148 -21.98 -17.28 10.78
CA LEU A 148 -21.85 -18.73 10.68
C LEU A 148 -21.16 -19.32 11.93
N ARG A 149 -20.13 -18.64 12.45
CA ARG A 149 -19.44 -19.05 13.70
C ARG A 149 -20.36 -19.06 14.90
N ARG A 150 -21.30 -18.11 15.03
CA ARG A 150 -22.29 -18.10 16.14
C ARG A 150 -23.20 -19.33 16.13
N ILE A 151 -23.46 -19.93 14.97
CA ILE A 151 -24.28 -21.14 14.83
C ILE A 151 -23.45 -22.39 15.13
N GLN A 152 -22.24 -22.48 14.57
CA GLN A 152 -21.41 -23.70 14.64
C GLN A 152 -20.56 -23.78 15.93
N HIS A 153 -20.04 -22.65 16.37
CA HIS A 153 -19.06 -22.53 17.46
C HIS A 153 -19.32 -21.25 18.30
N PRO A 154 -20.42 -21.20 19.08
CA PRO A 154 -20.85 -19.99 19.79
C PRO A 154 -19.80 -19.45 20.78
N GLU A 155 -19.09 -20.33 21.49
CA GLU A 155 -18.04 -19.92 22.44
C GLU A 155 -16.88 -19.21 21.75
N VAL A 156 -16.46 -19.69 20.56
CA VAL A 156 -15.40 -19.05 19.77
C VAL A 156 -15.88 -17.72 19.21
N ALA A 157 -17.14 -17.65 18.77
CA ALA A 157 -17.72 -16.42 18.26
C ALA A 157 -17.73 -15.31 19.33
N GLU A 158 -18.07 -15.63 20.58
CA GLU A 158 -18.04 -14.67 21.70
C GLU A 158 -16.62 -14.16 21.97
N GLN A 159 -15.60 -15.04 21.91
CA GLN A 159 -14.21 -14.63 22.07
C GLN A 159 -13.76 -13.67 20.96
N ILE A 160 -14.15 -13.93 19.72
CA ILE A 160 -13.88 -13.05 18.58
C ILE A 160 -14.61 -11.71 18.75
N ASP A 161 -15.88 -11.70 19.14
CA ASP A 161 -16.65 -10.46 19.36
C ASP A 161 -16.02 -9.58 20.46
N ASN A 162 -15.54 -10.21 21.54
CA ASN A 162 -14.79 -9.52 22.59
C ASN A 162 -13.45 -8.96 22.08
N PHE A 163 -12.76 -9.68 21.20
CA PHE A 163 -11.50 -9.23 20.62
C PHE A 163 -11.69 -8.07 19.62
N VAL A 164 -12.74 -8.14 18.79
CA VAL A 164 -13.14 -7.07 17.87
C VAL A 164 -13.46 -5.79 18.64
N SER A 165 -14.13 -5.89 19.79
CA SER A 165 -14.35 -4.75 20.67
C SER A 165 -13.04 -4.09 21.11
N LYS A 166 -12.04 -4.89 21.52
CA LYS A 166 -10.70 -4.37 21.88
C LYS A 166 -9.99 -3.69 20.71
N LEU A 167 -10.11 -4.22 19.50
CA LEU A 167 -9.55 -3.59 18.30
C LEU A 167 -10.22 -2.24 18.01
N LYS A 168 -11.56 -2.16 18.13
CA LYS A 168 -12.30 -0.90 17.94
C LYS A 168 -11.92 0.15 18.98
N GLU A 169 -11.67 -0.25 20.23
CA GLU A 169 -11.20 0.66 21.29
C GLU A 169 -9.84 1.32 20.99
N LEU A 170 -8.97 0.66 20.21
CA LEU A 170 -7.68 1.26 19.80
C LEU A 170 -7.86 2.56 19.01
N LYS A 171 -8.96 2.68 18.25
CA LYS A 171 -9.28 3.87 17.44
C LYS A 171 -9.57 5.10 18.30
N GLU A 172 -10.02 4.91 19.54
CA GLU A 172 -10.32 6.02 20.45
C GLU A 172 -9.06 6.61 21.08
N VAL A 173 -7.94 5.88 21.02
CA VAL A 173 -6.62 6.30 21.56
C VAL A 173 -6.71 6.80 23.02
N LYS A 174 -7.54 6.13 23.84
CA LYS A 174 -7.68 6.43 25.29
C LYS A 174 -6.38 6.24 26.06
N ALA A 175 -5.55 5.30 25.62
CA ALA A 175 -4.22 5.03 26.15
C ALA A 175 -3.24 4.82 25.00
N PRO A 176 -1.95 5.18 25.16
CA PRO A 176 -0.94 4.91 24.16
C PRO A 176 -0.75 3.41 23.93
N TRP A 177 -0.62 3.01 22.67
CA TRP A 177 -0.37 1.62 22.27
C TRP A 177 0.65 1.56 21.14
N GLN A 178 1.16 0.35 20.86
CA GLN A 178 2.21 0.14 19.88
C GLN A 178 1.74 -0.71 18.70
N MET A 179 2.14 -0.28 17.51
CA MET A 179 2.03 -1.03 16.26
C MET A 179 3.44 -1.29 15.72
N ILE A 180 3.69 -2.49 15.24
CA ILE A 180 4.94 -2.85 14.58
C ILE A 180 4.63 -3.30 13.17
N ILE A 181 5.31 -2.75 12.18
CA ILE A 181 5.22 -3.17 10.78
C ILE A 181 6.60 -3.66 10.36
N GLU A 182 6.72 -4.94 10.06
CA GLU A 182 7.97 -5.60 9.67
C GLU A 182 7.85 -6.04 8.21
N ASP A 183 8.70 -5.49 7.35
CA ASP A 183 8.72 -5.84 5.93
C ASP A 183 10.13 -6.26 5.51
N PRO A 184 10.35 -7.55 5.25
CA PRO A 184 11.65 -8.06 4.83
C PRO A 184 12.06 -7.54 3.44
N SER A 185 11.12 -7.03 2.64
CA SER A 185 11.44 -6.46 1.32
C SER A 185 12.01 -5.04 1.39
N GLY A 186 11.86 -4.37 2.55
CA GLY A 186 12.29 -2.99 2.77
C GLY A 186 11.42 -1.93 2.09
N ASN A 187 10.28 -2.31 1.50
CA ASN A 187 9.49 -1.43 0.65
C ASN A 187 8.23 -0.86 1.34
N SER A 188 7.86 -1.32 2.52
CA SER A 188 6.76 -0.71 3.29
C SER A 188 7.16 0.67 3.81
N PHE A 189 6.17 1.52 4.07
CA PHE A 189 6.39 2.88 4.54
C PHE A 189 5.31 3.32 5.53
N VAL A 190 5.69 4.15 6.50
CA VAL A 190 4.76 4.80 7.42
C VAL A 190 5.08 6.30 7.42
N GLU A 191 4.06 7.12 7.20
CA GLU A 191 4.18 8.56 7.19
C GLU A 191 4.72 9.11 8.52
N ASN A 192 5.69 10.01 8.43
CA ASN A 192 6.16 10.82 9.53
C ASN A 192 5.58 12.23 9.43
N PRO A 193 4.53 12.58 10.20
CA PRO A 193 3.93 13.92 10.17
C PRO A 193 4.85 15.01 10.75
N TYR A 194 5.95 14.65 11.43
CA TYR A 194 6.88 15.59 12.04
C TYR A 194 8.33 15.35 11.58
N PRO A 195 8.67 15.66 10.32
CA PRO A 195 9.99 15.37 9.74
C PRO A 195 11.16 16.09 10.44
N PHE A 196 10.89 17.17 11.18
CA PHE A 196 11.92 18.00 11.84
C PHE A 196 11.94 17.88 13.37
N SER A 197 11.10 17.00 13.95
CA SER A 197 10.96 16.87 15.40
C SER A 197 11.62 15.59 15.91
N SER A 198 12.54 15.72 16.86
CA SER A 198 13.14 14.59 17.60
C SER A 198 12.13 13.83 18.50
N TYR A 199 10.90 14.33 18.60
CA TYR A 199 9.85 13.84 19.50
C TYR A 199 9.14 12.57 19.00
N CYS A 200 9.26 12.25 17.71
CA CYS A 200 8.84 10.96 17.19
C CYS A 200 10.00 9.98 17.34
N GLN A 201 9.94 9.14 18.37
CA GLN A 201 10.73 7.89 18.47
C GLN A 201 10.26 6.91 17.38
N PHE A 202 10.40 7.31 16.12
CA PHE A 202 10.41 6.41 14.97
C PHE A 202 11.74 5.68 15.05
N LEU A 203 11.74 4.49 15.66
CA LEU A 203 12.85 3.58 15.48
C LEU A 203 12.59 2.82 14.18
N MET A 204 12.95 3.45 13.06
CA MET A 204 13.25 2.70 11.84
C MET A 204 14.50 1.89 12.16
N GLN A 205 14.32 0.61 12.42
CA GLN A 205 15.44 -0.32 12.51
C GLN A 205 15.50 -1.02 11.16
N GLU A 206 16.63 -0.87 10.48
CA GLU A 206 16.96 -1.72 9.35
C GLU A 206 17.17 -3.14 9.90
N LEU A 207 16.45 -4.12 9.34
CA LEU A 207 16.59 -5.54 9.65
C LEU A 207 17.68 -6.17 8.78
#